data_AF-X0SF50-F1
#
_entry.id   AF-X0SF50-F1
#
_cell.length_a   1.000
_cell.length_b   1.000
_cell.length_c   1.000
_cell.angle_alpha   90.00
_cell.angle_beta   90.00
_cell.angle_gamma   90.00
#
_symmetry.space_group_name_H-M   'P 1'
#
loop_
_entity.id
_entity.type
_entity.pdbx_description
1 polymer ?
#
loop_
_entity_poly.entity_id
_entity_poly.type
_entity_poly.pdbx_seq_one_letter_code
_entity_poly.pdbx_strand_id
1 'polypeptide(L)' 'MWLNAIGIYTFSDMESVGAVEIYRQLRELGYPASLNLDYDIHGAIINCPWNHLPPDIRDDLRAQVAPLKNING' A
#
# COMPACT_ATOMS: atom_id res chain seq x y z
N MET A 1 13.93 -3.94 6.05
CA MET A 1 12.50 -3.60 6.02
C MET A 1 11.88 -4.30 4.82
N TRP A 2 10.59 -4.67 4.84
CA TRP A 2 9.92 -5.38 3.74
C TRP A 2 9.85 -4.57 2.44
N LEU A 3 9.90 -3.23 2.53
CA LEU A 3 10.01 -2.32 1.39
C LEU A 3 11.29 -2.52 0.56
N ASN A 4 12.41 -2.85 1.20
CA ASN A 4 13.67 -3.10 0.49
C ASN A 4 13.59 -4.34 -0.42
N ALA A 5 12.68 -5.29 -0.13
CA ALA A 5 12.50 -6.49 -0.93
C ALA A 5 11.83 -6.20 -2.28
N ILE A 6 11.13 -5.08 -2.40
CA ILE A 6 10.50 -4.57 -3.62
C ILE A 6 11.26 -3.37 -4.22
N GLY A 7 12.52 -3.16 -3.80
CA GLY A 7 13.38 -2.10 -4.34
C GLY A 7 13.07 -0.69 -3.86
N ILE A 8 12.31 -0.53 -2.76
CA ILE A 8 12.00 0.78 -2.18
C ILE A 8 12.94 1.07 -1.02
N TYR A 9 13.70 2.15 -1.16
CA TYR A 9 14.73 2.55 -0.19
C TYR A 9 14.51 3.97 0.35
N THR A 10 13.76 4.78 -0.38
CA THR A 10 13.51 6.18 -0.06
C THR A 10 12.02 6.52 -0.11
N PHE A 11 11.67 7.66 0.48
CA PHE A 11 10.34 8.23 0.35
C PHE A 11 9.98 8.55 -1.10
N SER A 12 10.94 9.07 -1.88
CA SER A 12 10.75 9.36 -3.30
C SER A 12 10.44 8.11 -4.12
N ASP A 13 11.00 6.95 -3.74
CA ASP A 13 10.64 5.67 -4.36
C ASP A 13 9.18 5.31 -4.05
N MET A 14 8.72 5.55 -2.81
CA MET A 14 7.32 5.32 -2.44
C MET A 14 6.36 6.22 -3.21
N GLU A 15 6.68 7.51 -3.35
CA GLU A 15 5.87 8.45 -4.14
C GLU A 15 5.81 8.04 -5.61
N SER A 16 6.93 7.58 -6.17
CA SER A 16 7.03 7.19 -7.57
C SER A 16 6.26 5.90 -7.88
N VAL A 17 6.28 4.93 -6.96
CA VAL A 17 5.60 3.63 -7.12
C VAL A 17 4.12 3.73 -6.73
N GLY A 18 3.80 4.42 -5.64
CA GLY A 18 2.45 4.55 -5.09
C GLY A 18 2.03 3.39 -4.19
N ALA A 19 1.15 3.67 -3.23
CA ALA A 19 0.76 2.72 -2.18
C ALA A 19 0.13 1.41 -2.70
N VAL A 20 -0.77 1.51 -3.68
CA VAL A 20 -1.47 0.35 -4.25
C VAL A 20 -0.50 -0.62 -4.93
N GLU A 21 0.50 -0.10 -5.63
CA GLU A 21 1.48 -0.91 -6.34
C GLU A 21 2.48 -1.56 -5.37
N ILE A 22 2.87 -0.83 -4.31
CA ILE A 22 3.63 -1.38 -3.19
C ILE A 22 2.87 -2.54 -2.54
N TYR A 23 1.58 -2.36 -2.29
CA TYR A 23 0.71 -3.40 -1.75
C TYR A 23 0.71 -4.63 -2.66
N ARG A 24 0.53 -4.47 -3.98
CA ARG A 24 0.53 -5.58 -4.96
C ARG A 24 1.83 -6.36 -4.95
N GLN A 25 2.98 -5.70 -5.08
CA GLN A 25 4.28 -6.36 -5.11
C GLN A 25 4.55 -7.15 -3.82
N LEU A 26 4.13 -6.65 -2.67
CA LEU A 26 4.25 -7.37 -1.40
C LEU A 26 3.36 -8.60 -1.33
N ARG A 27 2.12 -8.52 -1.85
CA ARG A 27 1.23 -9.68 -1.95
C ARG A 27 1.80 -10.74 -2.88
N GLU A 28 2.38 -10.35 -4.01
CA GLU A 28 3.01 -11.26 -4.97
C GLU A 28 4.22 -11.99 -4.36
N LEU A 29 5.01 -11.28 -3.55
CA LEU A 29 6.14 -11.87 -2.81
C LEU A 29 5.70 -12.70 -1.57
N GLY A 30 4.40 -12.84 -1.33
CA GLY A 30 3.86 -13.62 -0.21
C GLY A 30 3.95 -12.93 1.15
N TYR A 31 4.26 -11.63 1.19
CA TYR A 31 4.21 -10.87 2.43
C TYR A 31 2.75 -10.63 2.87
N PRO A 32 2.50 -10.57 4.19
CA PRO A 32 1.18 -10.25 4.74
C PRO A 32 0.87 -8.76 4.61
N ALA A 33 0.80 -8.23 3.38
CA ALA A 33 0.32 -6.88 3.14
C ALA A 33 -1.18 -6.82 3.49
N SER A 34 -1.54 -5.82 4.31
CA SER A 34 -2.89 -5.59 4.81
C SER A 34 -3.41 -4.24 4.33
N LEU A 35 -4.72 -4.03 4.40
CA LEU A 35 -5.34 -2.75 4.04
C LEU A 35 -4.80 -1.58 4.89
N ASN A 36 -4.47 -1.84 6.15
CA ASN A 36 -3.86 -0.83 7.02
C ASN A 36 -2.47 -0.41 6.51
N LEU A 37 -1.73 -1.34 5.92
CA LEU A 37 -0.41 -1.05 5.33
C LEU A 37 -0.53 -0.10 4.14
N ASP A 38 -1.52 -0.34 3.28
CA ASP A 38 -1.81 0.51 2.12
C ASP A 38 -2.16 1.94 2.56
N TYR A 39 -2.98 2.07 3.62
CA TYR A 39 -3.29 3.37 4.22
C TYR A 39 -2.07 4.05 4.85
N ASP A 40 -1.22 3.31 5.56
CA ASP A 40 -0.01 3.86 6.17
C ASP A 40 0.98 4.38 5.12
N ILE A 41 1.17 3.63 4.03
CA ILE A 41 2.03 4.04 2.91
C ILE A 41 1.43 5.25 2.19
N HIS A 42 0.12 5.22 1.89
CA HIS A 42 -0.53 6.34 1.21
C HIS A 42 -0.49 7.61 2.08
N GLY A 43 -0.79 7.48 3.38
CA GLY A 43 -0.69 8.57 4.34
C GLY A 43 0.73 9.13 4.43
N ALA A 44 1.75 8.27 4.44
CA ALA A 44 3.13 8.71 4.36
C ALA A 44 3.37 9.55 3.09
N ILE A 45 3.01 9.03 1.91
CA ILE A 45 3.18 9.70 0.60
C ILE A 45 2.55 11.10 0.58
N ILE A 46 1.32 11.26 1.09
CA ILE A 46 0.63 12.56 1.08
C ILE A 46 0.88 13.40 2.35
N ASN A 47 1.84 12.99 3.19
CA ASN A 47 2.13 13.61 4.48
C ASN A 47 0.88 13.82 5.37
N CYS A 48 -0.01 12.82 5.37
CA CYS A 48 -1.25 12.78 6.15
C CYS A 48 -1.21 11.58 7.11
N PRO A 49 -1.41 11.77 8.42
CA PRO A 49 -1.53 10.63 9.31
C PRO A 49 -2.70 9.74 8.87
N TRP A 50 -2.51 8.42 8.87
CA TRP A 50 -3.48 7.45 8.36
C TRP A 50 -4.89 7.62 8.97
N ASN A 51 -4.98 8.13 10.21
CA ASN A 51 -6.23 8.40 10.92
C ASN A 51 -7.04 9.57 10.33
N HIS A 52 -6.39 10.46 9.58
CA HIS A 52 -6.95 11.66 8.98
C HIS A 52 -7.11 11.55 7.45
N LEU A 53 -6.83 10.36 6.89
CA LEU A 53 -7.12 10.08 5.49
C LEU A 53 -8.62 10.31 5.20
N PRO A 54 -8.95 11.10 4.17
CA PRO A 54 -10.32 11.31 3.74
C PRO A 54 -11.03 9.98 3.44
N PRO A 55 -12.33 9.83 3.76
CA PRO A 55 -13.07 8.59 3.55
C PRO A 55 -13.11 8.13 2.10
N ASP A 56 -13.22 9.08 1.15
CA ASP A 56 -13.17 8.88 -0.29
C ASP A 56 -11.85 8.22 -0.73
N ILE A 57 -10.72 8.71 -0.22
CA ILE A 57 -9.40 8.13 -0.50
C ILE A 57 -9.30 6.70 0.06
N ARG A 58 -9.82 6.45 1.27
CA ARG A 58 -9.84 5.11 1.86
C ARG A 58 -10.69 4.15 1.04
N ASP A 59 -11.85 4.60 0.58
CA ASP A 59 -12.75 3.79 -0.24
C ASP A 59 -12.13 3.48 -1.61
N ASP A 60 -11.45 4.45 -2.24
CA ASP A 60 -10.73 4.25 -3.49
C ASP A 60 -9.57 3.28 -3.35
N LEU A 61 -8.75 3.42 -2.30
CA LEU A 61 -7.65 2.49 -2.00
C LEU A 61 -8.21 1.07 -1.77
N ARG A 62 -9.25 0.96 -0.95
CA ARG A 62 -9.94 -0.30 -0.68
C ARG A 62 -10.50 -0.93 -1.96
N ALA A 63 -11.11 -0.15 -2.85
CA ALA A 63 -11.66 -0.65 -4.10
C ALA A 63 -10.56 -1.17 -5.04
N GLN A 64 -9.38 -0.55 -5.03
CA GLN A 64 -8.23 -0.95 -5.84
C GLN A 64 -7.54 -2.24 -5.36
N VAL A 65 -7.58 -2.51 -4.05
CA VAL A 65 -6.98 -3.72 -3.45
C VAL A 65 -7.97 -4.85 -3.17
N ALA A 66 -9.28 -4.56 -3.13
CA ALA A 66 -10.35 -5.55 -2.97
C ALA A 66 -10.35 -6.71 -4.00
N PRO A 67 -9.93 -6.52 -5.28
CA PRO A 67 -9.85 -7.62 -6.25
C PRO A 67 -8.81 -8.69 -5.87
N LEU A 68 -7.87 -8.36 -4.98
CA LEU A 68 -6.75 -9.25 -4.60
C LEU A 68 -7.15 -10.28 -3.52
N LYS A 69 -8.45 -10.61 -3.42
CA LYS A 69 -8.94 -11.68 -2.54
C LYS A 69 -8.29 -13.01 -2.91
N ASN A 70 -7.40 -13.46 -2.02
CA ASN A 70 -6.90 -14.83 -1.85
C ASN A 70 -6.34 -15.51 -3.11
N ILE A 71 -5.03 -15.37 -3.33
CA ILE A 71 -4.22 -16.46 -3.89
C ILE A 71 -4.03 -17.55 -2.82
N ASN A 72 -5.11 -18.28 -2.52
CA ASN A 72 -5.07 -19.58 -1.85
C ASN A 72 -6.23 -20.38 -2.45
N GLY A 73 -5.95 -20.99 -3.60
CA GLY A 73 -6.73 -22.01 -4.29
C GLY A 73 -5.75 -22.94 -4.98
#